data_AF-A0A376L155-F1
#
_entry.id   AF-A0A376L155-F1
#
_cell.length_a   1.000
_cell.length_b   1.000
_cell.length_c   1.000
_cell.angle_alpha   90.00
_cell.angle_beta   90.00
_cell.angle_gamma   90.00
#
_symmetry.space_group_name_H-M   'P 1'
#
loop_
_entity.id
_entity.type
_entity.pdbx_description
1 polymer ?
#
loop_
_entity_poly.entity_id
_entity_poly.type
_entity_poly.pdbx_seq_one_letter_code
_entity_poly.pdbx_strand_id
1 'polypeptide(L)'
;MFEYRFGGNGELSGHNLGNLMLKALDHLSVRPLEAINLIRNLLKVDTHLIPMSEHPVDLMAIDDQGHEVYGEVNIDQLTTPIQELLLTPNVPATREAVHAINEADLIIIGPGSFYTSLMPILLLKEIAQALRRHASADGLYRQSGA
;
A
#
# COMPACT_ATOMS: atom_id res chain seq x y z
N MET A 1 7.58 -12.04 -18.67
CA MET A 1 6.29 -11.68 -19.29
C MET A 1 5.61 -10.54 -18.54
N PHE A 2 5.51 -10.60 -17.21
CA PHE A 2 4.85 -9.56 -16.41
C PHE A 2 5.47 -8.15 -16.59
N GLU A 3 6.80 -8.06 -16.67
CA GLU A 3 7.54 -6.82 -16.95
C GLU A 3 7.55 -6.38 -18.43
N TYR A 4 6.91 -7.13 -19.33
CA TYR A 4 6.94 -6.80 -20.76
C TYR A 4 6.21 -5.48 -21.01
N ARG A 5 6.88 -4.56 -21.71
CA ARG A 5 6.32 -3.29 -22.17
C ARG A 5 6.17 -3.32 -23.68
N PHE A 6 4.97 -3.04 -24.16
CA PHE A 6 4.69 -2.96 -25.59
C PHE A 6 5.45 -1.77 -26.21
N GLY A 7 6.11 -2.00 -27.34
CA GLY A 7 6.76 -0.96 -28.14
C GLY A 7 5.98 -0.59 -29.41
N GLY A 8 6.57 0.28 -30.23
CA GLY A 8 6.02 0.68 -31.53
C GLY A 8 5.03 1.86 -31.46
N ASN A 9 4.20 2.03 -32.49
CA ASN A 9 3.29 3.17 -32.64
C ASN A 9 1.79 2.77 -32.61
N GLY A 10 1.45 1.70 -31.88
CA GLY A 10 0.06 1.22 -31.72
C GLY A 10 -0.60 1.68 -30.42
N GLU A 11 -1.89 1.37 -30.25
CA GLU A 11 -2.69 1.73 -29.07
C GLU A 11 -2.14 1.16 -27.76
N LEU A 12 -1.44 0.02 -27.81
CA LEU A 12 -0.82 -0.58 -26.64
C LEU A 12 0.58 -0.03 -26.34
N SER A 13 1.13 0.86 -27.19
CA SER A 13 2.50 1.35 -27.02
C SER A 13 2.69 2.01 -25.65
N GLY A 14 3.75 1.61 -24.95
CA GLY A 14 4.07 2.08 -23.61
C GLY A 14 3.35 1.36 -22.48
N HIS A 15 2.27 0.60 -22.73
CA HIS A 15 1.60 -0.18 -21.69
C HIS A 15 2.46 -1.36 -21.21
N ASN A 16 2.37 -1.66 -19.92
CA ASN A 16 2.98 -2.85 -19.32
C ASN A 16 1.95 -3.99 -19.31
N LEU A 17 2.33 -5.18 -19.78
CA LEU A 17 1.46 -6.33 -19.89
C LEU A 17 0.93 -6.81 -18.53
N GLY A 18 1.76 -6.81 -17.49
CA GLY A 18 1.34 -7.14 -16.12
C GLY A 18 0.25 -6.21 -15.59
N ASN A 19 0.37 -4.90 -15.85
CA ASN A 19 -0.66 -3.92 -15.46
C ASN A 19 -1.98 -4.15 -16.22
N LEU A 20 -1.91 -4.52 -17.50
CA LEU A 20 -3.11 -4.86 -18.27
C LEU A 20 -3.75 -6.16 -17.74
N MET A 21 -2.95 -7.16 -17.36
CA MET A 21 -3.45 -8.38 -16.73
C MET A 21 -4.13 -8.08 -15.39
N LEU A 22 -3.49 -7.27 -14.53
CA LEU A 22 -4.07 -6.80 -13.28
C LEU A 22 -5.40 -6.08 -13.51
N LYS A 23 -5.44 -5.16 -14.48
CA LYS A 23 -6.66 -4.40 -14.80
C LYS A 23 -7.79 -5.29 -15.31
N ALA A 24 -7.48 -6.28 -16.14
CA ALA A 24 -8.47 -7.24 -16.62
C ALA A 24 -9.00 -8.12 -15.49
N LEU A 25 -8.11 -8.63 -14.62
CA LEU A 25 -8.51 -9.46 -13.49
C LEU A 25 -9.29 -8.69 -12.43
N ASP A 26 -8.96 -7.43 -12.19
CA ASP A 26 -9.73 -6.52 -11.34
C ASP A 26 -11.18 -6.39 -11.82
N HIS A 27 -11.42 -6.29 -13.14
CA HIS A 27 -12.78 -6.28 -13.70
C HIS A 27 -13.53 -7.61 -13.62
N LEU A 28 -12.80 -8.73 -13.52
CA LEU A 28 -13.38 -10.08 -13.45
C LEU A 28 -13.54 -10.58 -12.01
N SER A 29 -12.89 -9.92 -11.05
CA SER A 29 -12.87 -10.30 -9.64
C SER A 29 -13.84 -9.45 -8.84
N VAL A 30 -14.44 -10.03 -7.81
CA VAL A 30 -15.30 -9.28 -6.88
C VAL A 30 -14.48 -8.35 -5.98
N ARG A 31 -13.22 -8.69 -5.75
CA ARG A 31 -12.30 -8.02 -4.83
C ARG A 31 -10.92 -7.87 -5.48
N PRO A 32 -10.26 -6.71 -5.38
CA PRO A 32 -8.89 -6.52 -5.85
C PRO A 32 -7.88 -7.51 -5.26
N LEU A 33 -8.05 -7.92 -4.00
CA LEU A 33 -7.19 -8.93 -3.38
C LEU A 33 -7.24 -10.27 -4.12
N GLU A 34 -8.39 -10.66 -4.65
CA GLU A 34 -8.51 -11.92 -5.41
C GLU A 34 -7.77 -11.83 -6.75
N ALA A 35 -7.83 -10.69 -7.44
CA ALA A 35 -7.05 -10.45 -8.65
C ALA A 35 -5.53 -10.56 -8.38
N ILE A 36 -5.07 -9.97 -7.27
CA ILE A 36 -3.67 -10.06 -6.81
C ILE A 36 -3.31 -11.54 -6.53
N ASN A 37 -4.17 -12.27 -5.82
CA ASN A 37 -3.95 -13.68 -5.49
C ASN A 37 -3.89 -14.58 -6.73
N LEU A 38 -4.73 -14.32 -7.75
CA LEU A 38 -4.70 -15.06 -9.01
C LEU A 38 -3.36 -14.87 -9.74
N ILE A 39 -2.87 -13.63 -9.83
CA ILE A 39 -1.55 -13.34 -10.44
C ILE A 39 -0.42 -13.94 -9.62
N ARG A 40 -0.48 -13.80 -8.29
CA ARG A 40 0.49 -14.38 -7.37
C ARG A 40 0.64 -15.89 -7.59
N ASN A 41 -0.49 -16.60 -7.71
CA ASN A 41 -0.52 -18.03 -7.99
C ASN A 41 0.01 -18.37 -9.39
N LEU A 42 -0.37 -17.59 -10.41
CA LEU A 42 0.13 -17.76 -11.77
C LEU A 42 1.65 -17.61 -11.85
N LEU A 43 2.21 -16.66 -11.11
CA LEU A 43 3.64 -16.38 -11.00
C LEU A 43 4.37 -17.29 -10.00
N LYS A 44 3.66 -18.19 -9.31
CA LYS A 44 4.19 -19.08 -8.26
C LYS A 44 4.93 -18.32 -7.16
N VAL A 45 4.35 -17.20 -6.72
CA VAL A 45 4.85 -16.43 -5.57
C VAL A 45 4.22 -17.02 -4.30
N ASP A 46 5.06 -17.58 -3.43
CA ASP A 46 4.60 -18.22 -2.19
C ASP A 46 4.15 -17.18 -1.14
N THR A 47 4.79 -16.01 -1.11
CA THR A 47 4.49 -14.94 -0.16
C THR A 47 3.14 -14.30 -0.44
N HIS A 48 2.35 -14.05 0.62
CA HIS A 48 1.10 -13.29 0.51
C HIS A 48 1.34 -11.84 0.13
N LEU A 49 0.57 -11.33 -0.83
CA LEU A 49 0.56 -9.94 -1.26
C LEU A 49 -0.82 -9.36 -0.94
N ILE A 50 -0.88 -8.48 0.05
CA ILE A 50 -2.14 -7.90 0.52
C ILE A 50 -2.08 -6.39 0.27
N PRO A 51 -3.01 -5.81 -0.52
CA PRO A 51 -3.03 -4.38 -0.72
C PRO A 51 -3.44 -3.68 0.58
N MET A 52 -2.93 -2.46 0.81
CA MET A 52 -3.27 -1.71 2.04
C MET A 52 -4.78 -1.43 2.15
N SER A 53 -5.45 -1.25 1.00
CA SER A 53 -6.90 -1.05 0.86
C SER A 53 -7.37 -1.70 -0.44
N GLU A 54 -8.64 -2.09 -0.50
CA GLU A 54 -9.31 -2.56 -1.71
C GLU A 54 -10.06 -1.43 -2.45
N HIS A 55 -9.95 -0.20 -1.97
CA HIS A 55 -10.58 0.96 -2.57
C HIS A 55 -9.52 1.90 -3.18
N PRO A 56 -9.78 2.47 -4.38
CA PRO A 56 -8.94 3.52 -4.94
C PRO A 56 -8.83 4.70 -3.96
N VAL A 57 -7.62 5.21 -3.81
CA VAL A 57 -7.31 6.32 -2.90
C VAL A 57 -6.11 7.10 -3.43
N ASP A 58 -6.15 8.41 -3.24
CA ASP A 58 -5.05 9.32 -3.55
C ASP A 58 -4.33 9.74 -2.26
N LEU A 59 -3.02 9.93 -2.39
CA LEU A 59 -2.22 10.61 -1.37
C LEU A 59 -2.34 12.12 -1.59
N MET A 60 -2.59 12.87 -0.53
CA MET A 60 -2.69 14.32 -0.54
C MET A 60 -1.82 14.92 0.56
N ALA A 61 -1.10 15.98 0.25
CA ALA A 61 -0.32 16.76 1.18
C ALA A 61 -0.84 18.20 1.26
N ILE A 62 -0.64 18.84 2.41
CA ILE A 62 -0.74 20.28 2.59
C ILE A 62 0.68 20.81 2.79
N ASP A 63 1.10 21.74 1.95
CA ASP A 63 2.42 22.39 2.06
C ASP A 63 2.46 23.44 3.19
N ASP A 64 3.64 24.02 3.45
CA ASP A 64 3.83 25.03 4.50
C ASP A 64 3.12 26.37 4.24
N GLN A 65 2.54 26.57 3.05
CA GLN A 65 1.71 27.71 2.67
C GLN A 65 0.22 27.39 2.69
N GLY A 66 -0.17 26.15 3.02
CA GLY A 66 -1.55 25.69 3.05
C GLY A 66 -2.10 25.27 1.69
N HIS A 67 -1.27 25.08 0.66
CA HIS A 67 -1.74 24.57 -0.64
C HIS A 67 -1.88 23.05 -0.60
N GLU A 68 -2.93 22.56 -1.27
CA GLU A 68 -3.16 21.13 -1.46
C GLU A 68 -2.35 20.60 -2.65
N VAL A 69 -1.64 19.49 -2.43
CA VAL A 69 -0.85 18.79 -3.45
C VAL A 69 -1.33 17.36 -3.53
N TYR A 70 -1.84 16.97 -4.69
CA TYR A 70 -2.43 15.65 -4.92
C TYR A 70 -1.50 14.73 -5.70
N GLY A 71 -1.49 13.46 -5.31
CA GLY A 71 -0.79 12.37 -5.99
C GLY A 71 0.63 12.17 -5.50
N GLU A 72 1.01 10.90 -5.37
CA GLU A 72 2.31 10.46 -4.87
C GLU A 72 3.48 11.12 -5.60
N VAL A 73 3.43 11.17 -6.93
CA VAL A 73 4.49 11.71 -7.79
C VAL A 73 4.72 13.20 -7.53
N ASN A 74 3.67 13.98 -7.29
CA ASN A 74 3.79 15.41 -7.03
C ASN A 74 4.32 15.66 -5.62
N ILE A 75 3.87 14.86 -4.65
CA ILE A 75 4.30 14.95 -3.25
C ILE A 75 5.79 14.58 -3.13
N ASP A 76 6.25 13.56 -3.86
CA ASP A 76 7.66 13.14 -3.85
C ASP A 76 8.62 14.23 -4.39
N GLN A 77 8.11 15.11 -5.26
CA GLN A 77 8.86 16.20 -5.87
C GLN A 77 8.81 17.51 -5.06
N LEU A 78 8.09 17.54 -3.94
CA LEU A 78 8.01 18.74 -3.12
C LEU A 78 9.37 19.08 -2.52
N THR A 79 9.77 20.32 -2.72
CA THR A 79 10.97 20.89 -2.10
C THR A 79 10.66 21.62 -0.79
N THR A 80 9.38 21.86 -0.52
CA THR A 80 8.88 22.49 0.70
C THR A 80 8.50 21.44 1.74
N PRO A 81 8.56 21.77 3.05
CA PRO A 81 8.08 20.88 4.10
C PRO A 81 6.60 20.55 3.93
N ILE A 82 6.23 19.31 4.21
CA ILE A 82 4.84 18.87 4.29
C ILE A 82 4.31 19.18 5.69
N GLN A 83 3.26 19.98 5.77
CA GLN A 83 2.57 20.30 7.02
C GLN A 83 1.63 19.15 7.45
N GLU A 84 0.87 18.61 6.50
CA GLU A 84 -0.08 17.52 6.73
C GLU A 84 -0.07 16.55 5.55
N LEU A 85 -0.25 15.26 5.84
CA LEU A 85 -0.36 14.20 4.83
C LEU A 85 -1.59 13.35 5.16
N LEU A 86 -2.41 13.08 4.16
CA LEU A 86 -3.66 12.35 4.32
C LEU A 86 -4.01 11.53 3.07
N LEU A 87 -4.98 10.64 3.25
CA LEU A 87 -5.59 9.85 2.18
C LEU A 87 -6.94 10.46 1.80
N THR A 88 -7.20 10.58 0.50
CA THR A 88 -8.47 11.09 -0.02
C THR A 88 -9.02 10.19 -1.14
N PRO A 89 -10.25 9.66 -1.02
CA PRO A 89 -11.09 9.67 0.17
C PRO A 89 -10.49 8.84 1.31
N ASN A 90 -11.08 8.92 2.51
CA ASN A 90 -10.74 7.97 3.57
C ASN A 90 -11.24 6.57 3.18
N VAL A 91 -10.35 5.57 3.23
CA VAL A 91 -10.64 4.19 2.83
C VAL A 91 -10.29 3.23 3.97
N PRO A 92 -11.03 2.12 4.11
CA PRO A 92 -10.71 1.11 5.11
C PRO A 92 -9.46 0.33 4.72
N ALA A 93 -8.70 -0.11 5.71
CA ALA A 93 -7.67 -1.11 5.48
C ALA A 93 -8.26 -2.45 5.03
N THR A 94 -7.52 -3.19 4.21
CA THR A 94 -7.86 -4.59 3.89
C THR A 94 -7.86 -5.43 5.16
N ARG A 95 -8.92 -6.22 5.38
CA ARG A 95 -9.09 -7.00 6.62
C ARG A 95 -7.95 -7.98 6.85
N GLU A 96 -7.48 -8.60 5.77
CA GLU A 96 -6.37 -9.53 5.75
C GLU A 96 -5.05 -8.86 6.19
N ALA A 97 -4.84 -7.57 5.88
CA ALA A 97 -3.66 -6.84 6.31
C ALA A 97 -3.69 -6.58 7.83
N VAL A 98 -4.86 -6.19 8.35
CA VAL A 98 -5.05 -5.99 9.80
C VAL A 98 -4.86 -7.30 10.56
N HIS A 99 -5.39 -8.42 10.04
CA HIS A 99 -5.21 -9.73 10.63
C HIS A 99 -3.73 -10.14 10.62
N ALA A 100 -3.04 -10.02 9.48
CA ALA A 100 -1.63 -10.35 9.35
C ALA A 100 -0.76 -9.55 10.34
N ILE A 101 -1.07 -8.27 10.58
CA ILE A 101 -0.37 -7.45 11.58
C ILE A 101 -0.58 -7.97 13.00
N ASN A 102 -1.81 -8.36 13.36
CA ASN A 102 -2.10 -8.83 14.72
C ASN A 102 -1.42 -10.19 15.02
N GLU A 103 -1.25 -11.04 14.02
CA GLU A 103 -0.66 -12.38 14.16
C GLU A 103 0.86 -12.41 13.91
N ALA A 104 1.47 -11.29 13.51
CA ALA A 104 2.89 -11.26 13.18
C ALA A 104 3.75 -11.48 14.43
N ASP A 105 4.81 -12.28 14.35
CA ASP A 105 5.85 -12.31 15.41
C ASP A 105 6.83 -11.13 15.28
N LEU A 106 6.97 -10.59 14.07
CA LEU A 106 7.88 -9.50 13.74
C LEU A 106 7.28 -8.66 12.62
N ILE A 107 7.36 -7.34 12.78
CA ILE A 107 6.93 -6.38 11.76
C ILE A 107 8.15 -5.59 11.29
N ILE A 108 8.42 -5.64 9.99
CA ILE A 108 9.48 -4.89 9.33
C ILE A 108 8.82 -3.78 8.50
N ILE A 109 9.23 -2.53 8.73
CA ILE A 109 8.75 -1.38 7.97
C ILE A 109 9.90 -0.86 7.11
N GLY A 110 9.74 -0.94 5.78
CA GLY A 110 10.69 -0.41 4.79
C GLY A 110 11.54 -1.46 4.07
N PRO A 111 12.57 -1.02 3.32
CA PRO A 111 12.89 0.37 3.00
C PRO A 111 11.85 1.00 2.05
N GLY A 112 11.76 2.33 2.04
CA GLY A 112 10.87 3.06 1.15
C GLY A 112 10.93 4.55 1.39
N SER A 113 10.43 5.34 0.45
CA SER A 113 10.27 6.78 0.64
C SER A 113 9.32 7.02 1.83
N PHE A 114 9.72 7.89 2.76
CA PHE A 114 8.99 8.06 4.00
C PHE A 114 7.55 8.51 3.74
N TYR A 115 7.36 9.61 2.99
CA TYR A 115 6.04 10.18 2.74
C TYR A 115 5.20 9.41 1.73
N THR A 116 5.84 8.84 0.70
CA THR A 116 5.14 8.32 -0.47
C THR A 116 5.04 6.79 -0.51
N SER A 117 5.87 6.07 0.25
CA SER A 117 5.77 4.60 0.38
C SER A 117 5.30 4.14 1.76
N LEU A 118 5.85 4.69 2.84
CA LEU A 118 5.62 4.18 4.20
C LEU A 118 4.41 4.82 4.87
N MET A 119 4.34 6.15 4.84
CA MET A 119 3.24 6.90 5.46
C MET A 119 1.85 6.55 4.93
N PRO A 120 1.61 6.31 3.61
CA PRO A 120 0.25 6.01 3.13
C PRO A 120 -0.37 4.80 3.83
N ILE A 121 0.43 3.77 4.11
CA ILE A 121 -0.01 2.56 4.83
C ILE A 121 -0.36 2.90 6.29
N LEU A 122 0.44 3.77 6.93
CA LEU A 122 0.26 4.18 8.32
C LEU A 122 -0.87 5.20 8.53
N LEU A 123 -1.32 5.87 7.47
CA LEU A 123 -2.46 6.78 7.49
C LEU A 123 -3.81 6.03 7.55
N LEU A 124 -3.83 4.73 7.23
CA LEU A 124 -4.99 3.89 7.47
C LEU A 124 -5.15 3.63 8.96
N LYS A 125 -6.27 4.10 9.51
CA LYS A 125 -6.55 4.07 10.96
C LYS A 125 -6.47 2.66 11.52
N GLU A 126 -7.00 1.67 10.82
CA GLU A 126 -7.03 0.28 11.28
C GLU A 126 -5.61 -0.34 11.32
N ILE A 127 -4.75 0.00 10.35
CA ILE A 127 -3.34 -0.43 10.32
C ILE A 127 -2.59 0.20 11.48
N ALA A 128 -2.69 1.53 11.66
CA ALA A 128 -2.03 2.24 12.76
C ALA A 128 -2.46 1.69 14.14
N GLN A 129 -3.73 1.35 14.30
CA GLN A 129 -4.25 0.73 15.53
C GLN A 129 -3.72 -0.69 15.74
N ALA A 130 -3.66 -1.51 14.69
CA ALA A 130 -3.14 -2.87 14.78
C ALA A 130 -1.66 -2.86 15.20
N LEU A 131 -0.85 -1.99 14.59
CA LEU A 131 0.56 -1.82 14.94
C LEU A 131 0.76 -1.40 16.40
N ARG A 132 -0.04 -0.44 16.92
CA ARG A 132 0.04 -0.03 18.33
C ARG A 132 -0.32 -1.15 19.30
N ARG A 133 -1.33 -1.97 18.96
CA ARG A 133 -1.72 -3.11 19.80
C ARG A 133 -0.63 -4.18 19.82
N HIS A 134 -0.08 -4.50 18.67
CA HIS A 134 1.02 -5.45 18.51
C HIS A 134 2.24 -5.05 19.37
N ALA A 135 2.71 -3.81 19.23
CA ALA A 135 3.82 -3.29 20.04
C ALA A 135 3.57 -3.28 21.56
N SER A 136 2.30 -3.13 21.98
CA SER A 136 1.93 -3.19 23.40
C SER A 136 1.91 -4.62 23.94
N ALA A 137 1.59 -5.61 23.12
CA ALA A 137 1.58 -7.02 23.51
C ALA A 137 3.01 -7.56 23.72
N ASP A 138 3.95 -7.16 22.86
CA ASP A 138 5.37 -7.51 23.03
C ASP A 138 6.00 -6.85 24.27
N GLY A 139 5.50 -5.67 24.66
CA GLY A 139 5.89 -4.98 25.89
C GLY A 139 5.50 -5.72 27.18
N LEU A 140 4.50 -6.62 27.15
CA LEU A 140 4.09 -7.43 28.29
C LEU A 140 5.03 -8.64 28.54
N TYR A 141 5.84 -9.05 27.57
CA TYR A 141 6.81 -10.13 27.74
C TYR A 141 8.15 -9.69 28.38
N ARG A 142 8.33 -8.40 28.71
CA ARG A 142 9.57 -7.87 29.31
C ARG A 142 9.57 -7.69 30.84
N GLN A 143 8.54 -8.12 31.57
CA GLN A 143 8.55 -8.11 33.05
C GLN A 143 8.15 -9.46 33.69
N SER A 144 8.81 -10.53 33.27
CA SER A 144 8.78 -11.81 34.00
C SER A 144 10.12 -12.53 33.81
N GLY A 145 11.13 -12.14 34.59
CA GLY A 145 12.40 -12.87 34.61
C GLY A 145 13.50 -12.14 35.37
N ALA A 146 13.56 -12.42 36.68
CA ALA A 146 14.69 -12.31 37.63
C ALA A 146 15.42 -10.96 37.79
#